data_AF-A0A7T5E0E0-F1
#
_entry.id   AF-A0A7T5E0E0-F1
#
_cell.length_a   1.000
_cell.length_b   1.000
_cell.length_c   1.000
_cell.angle_alpha   90.00
_cell.angle_beta   90.00
_cell.angle_gamma   90.00
#
_symmetry.space_group_name_H-M   'P 1'
#
loop_
_entity.id
_entity.type
_entity.pdbx_description
1 polymer ?
#
loop_
_entity_poly.entity_id
_entity_poly.type
_entity_poly.pdbx_seq_one_letter_code
_entity_poly.pdbx_strand_id
1 'polypeptide(L)' 'MSPVFGGVDSQLVLLVAAVAVVVLAFRLIFQVFRVGAGSILGLVAIVLGLQYLFGIAPKQLWFEISHLPQLAMRFVQSLS' A
#
# COMPACT_ATOMS: atom_id res chain seq x y z
N MET A 1 -51.55 5.12 10.37
CA MET A 1 -50.19 4.93 9.84
C MET A 1 -49.33 6.07 10.36
N SER A 2 -48.41 5.78 11.28
CA SER A 2 -47.60 6.80 11.95
C SER A 2 -46.67 7.49 10.95
N PRO A 3 -46.57 8.83 10.93
CA PRO A 3 -45.62 9.54 10.08
C PRO A 3 -44.22 9.45 10.72
N VAL A 4 -43.58 8.29 10.62
CA VAL A 4 -42.24 8.03 11.18
C VAL A 4 -41.16 8.94 10.56
N PHE A 5 -41.46 9.60 9.44
CA PHE A 5 -40.52 10.45 8.70
C PHE A 5 -40.78 11.96 8.81
N GLY A 6 -41.82 12.38 9.55
CA GLY A 6 -42.20 13.80 9.63
C GLY A 6 -41.36 14.67 10.58
N GLY A 7 -40.44 14.06 11.34
CA GLY A 7 -39.66 14.75 12.39
C GLY A 7 -38.15 14.55 12.31
N VAL A 8 -37.63 13.98 11.22
CA VAL A 8 -36.18 13.94 11.02
C VAL A 8 -35.77 15.29 10.45
N ASP A 9 -35.34 16.17 11.36
CA ASP A 9 -34.81 17.48 11.04
C ASP A 9 -33.71 17.34 9.96
N SER A 10 -33.80 18.07 8.86
CA SER A 10 -32.86 17.97 7.72
C SER A 10 -31.40 18.08 8.17
N GLN A 11 -31.16 18.75 9.29
CA GLN A 11 -29.87 18.89 9.95
C GLN A 11 -29.33 17.57 10.52
N LEU A 12 -30.19 16.71 11.08
CA LEU A 12 -29.79 15.37 11.53
C LEU A 12 -29.40 14.48 10.35
N VAL A 13 -30.13 14.57 9.24
CA VAL A 13 -29.80 13.85 8.01
C VAL A 13 -28.44 14.30 7.47
N LEU A 14 -28.21 15.61 7.40
CA LEU A 14 -26.92 16.18 6.98
C LEU A 14 -25.78 15.77 7.90
N LEU A 15 -25.99 15.77 9.22
CA LEU A 15 -24.98 15.35 10.20
C LEU A 15 -24.59 13.88 9.98
N VAL A 16 -25.58 12.99 9.85
CA VAL A 16 -25.34 11.56 9.63
C VAL A 16 -24.66 11.32 8.29
N ALA A 17 -25.09 12.01 7.23
CA ALA A 17 -24.47 11.93 5.91
C ALA A 17 -23.00 12.38 5.94
N ALA A 18 -22.70 13.50 6.61
CA ALA A 18 -21.34 13.99 6.75
C ALA A 18 -20.45 13.00 7.51
N VAL A 19 -20.92 12.45 8.63
CA VAL A 19 -20.20 11.42 9.39
C VAL A 19 -19.96 10.18 8.53
N ALA A 20 -20.96 9.72 7.78
CA ALA A 20 -20.82 8.57 6.88
C ALA A 20 -19.75 8.81 5.81
N VAL A 21 -19.71 10.00 5.20
CA VAL A 21 -18.70 10.37 4.19
C VAL A 21 -17.31 10.39 4.79
N VAL A 22 -17.13 10.99 5.97
CA VAL A 22 -15.83 11.04 6.66
C VAL A 22 -15.33 9.63 6.99
N VAL A 23 -16.20 8.78 7.56
CA VAL A 23 -15.87 7.39 7.87
C VAL A 23 -15.48 6.62 6.61
N LEU A 24 -16.21 6.82 5.51
CA LEU A 24 -15.90 6.17 4.24
C LEU A 24 -14.54 6.62 3.68
N ALA A 25 -14.24 7.92 3.75
CA ALA A 25 -12.96 8.47 3.32
C ALA A 25 -11.79 7.90 4.15
N PHE A 26 -11.92 7.87 5.48
CA PHE A 26 -10.92 7.23 6.34
C PHE A 26 -10.74 5.75 6.00
N ARG A 27 -11.83 5.02 5.80
CA ARG A 27 -11.77 3.58 5.47
C ARG A 27 -11.02 3.33 4.18
N LEU A 28 -11.25 4.15 3.15
CA LEU A 28 -10.54 4.06 1.87
C LEU A 28 -9.04 4.37 2.03
N ILE A 29 -8.69 5.40 2.79
CA ILE A 29 -7.30 5.73 3.11
C ILE A 29 -6.62 4.54 3.80
N PHE A 30 -7.20 4.04 4.89
CA PHE A 30 -6.67 2.88 5.61
C PHE A 30 -6.59 1.62 4.75
N GLN A 31 -7.50 1.44 3.79
CA GLN A 31 -7.46 0.32 2.84
C GLN A 31 -6.25 0.44 1.90
N VAL A 32 -5.97 1.63 1.36
CA VAL A 32 -4.77 1.89 0.55
C VAL A 32 -3.50 1.66 1.39
N PHE A 33 -3.47 2.17 2.62
CA PHE A 33 -2.37 1.93 3.54
C PHE A 33 -2.20 0.44 3.87
N ARG A 34 -3.28 -0.34 4.03
CA ARG A 34 -3.20 -1.79 4.27
C ARG A 34 -2.60 -2.55 3.10
N VAL A 35 -2.99 -2.19 1.87
CA VAL A 35 -2.45 -2.81 0.65
C VAL A 35 -0.97 -2.45 0.49
N GLY A 36 -0.60 -1.19 0.74
CA GLY A 36 0.80 -0.76 0.73
C GLY A 36 1.64 -1.40 1.84
N ALA A 37 1.11 -1.45 3.06
CA ALA A 37 1.80 -2.02 4.22
C ALA A 37 2.02 -3.52 4.08
N GLY A 38 1.06 -4.27 3.54
CA GLY A 38 1.24 -5.71 3.25
C GLY A 38 2.37 -5.96 2.27
N SER A 39 2.44 -5.18 1.19
CA SER A 39 3.52 -5.27 0.20
C SER A 39 4.89 -4.89 0.77
N ILE A 40 4.95 -3.83 1.58
CA ILE A 40 6.19 -3.41 2.25
C ILE A 40 6.64 -4.47 3.26
N LEU A 41 5.73 -5.00 4.08
CA LEU A 41 6.03 -6.07 5.03
C LEU A 41 6.49 -7.35 4.31
N GLY A 42 5.88 -7.70 3.18
CA GLY A 42 6.31 -8.82 2.34
C GLY A 42 7.71 -8.62 1.78
N LEU A 43 8.01 -7.44 1.25
CA LEU A 43 9.36 -7.07 0.80
C LEU A 43 10.38 -7.15 1.94
N VAL A 44 10.05 -6.60 3.11
CA VAL A 44 10.91 -6.67 4.30
C VAL A 44 11.12 -8.12 4.73
N ALA A 45 10.09 -8.96 4.71
CA ALA A 45 10.22 -10.39 5.03
C ALA A 45 11.14 -11.13 4.04
N ILE A 46 11.02 -10.88 2.74
CA ILE A 46 11.91 -11.47 1.72
C ILE A 46 13.35 -11.00 1.94
N VAL A 47 13.55 -9.70 2.15
CA VAL A 47 14.87 -9.10 2.37
C VAL A 47 15.51 -9.60 3.67
N LEU A 48 14.72 -9.82 4.72
CA LEU A 48 15.18 -10.44 5.97
C LEU A 48 15.47 -11.94 5.79
N GLY A 49 14.66 -12.66 5.02
CA GLY A 49 14.91 -14.06 4.68
C GLY A 49 16.21 -14.24 3.91
N LEU A 50 16.47 -13.37 2.91
CA LEU A 50 17.73 -13.36 2.17
C LEU A 50 18.91 -12.99 3.07
N GLN A 51 18.76 -12.00 3.94
CA GLN A 51 19.77 -11.66 4.95
C GLN A 51 20.09 -12.85 5.86
N TYR A 52 19.08 -13.56 6.34
CA TYR A 52 19.26 -14.67 7.26
C TYR A 52 19.85 -15.91 6.58
N LEU A 53 19.42 -16.22 5.35
CA LEU A 53 19.87 -17.38 4.60
C LEU A 53 21.26 -17.18 3.97
N PHE A 54 21.56 -15.99 3.47
CA PHE A 54 22.78 -15.70 2.70
C PHE A 54 23.78 -14.81 3.46
N GLY A 55 23.41 -14.23 4.61
CA GLY A 55 24.29 -13.35 5.40
C GLY A 55 24.56 -11.97 4.76
N ILE A 56 23.83 -11.61 3.70
CA ILE A 56 24.10 -10.41 2.89
C ILE A 56 23.30 -9.22 3.42
N ALA A 57 23.95 -8.10 3.68
CA ALA A 57 23.27 -6.88 4.13
C ALA A 57 22.31 -6.33 3.05
N PRO A 58 21.15 -5.76 3.41
CA PRO A 58 20.15 -5.32 2.45
C PRO A 58 20.65 -4.18 1.57
N LYS A 59 21.58 -3.36 2.09
CA LYS A 59 22.28 -2.32 1.33
C LYS A 59 23.19 -2.89 0.24
N GLN A 60 23.82 -4.03 0.49
CA GLN A 60 24.67 -4.71 -0.50
C GLN A 60 23.82 -5.33 -1.60
N LEU A 61 22.72 -6.02 -1.24
CA LEU A 61 21.74 -6.55 -2.18
C LEU A 61 21.16 -5.45 -3.08
N TRP A 62 20.77 -4.31 -2.49
CA TRP A 62 20.25 -3.18 -3.26
C TRP A 62 21.31 -2.57 -4.20
N PHE A 63 22.55 -2.47 -3.74
CA PHE A 63 23.67 -2.00 -4.55
C PHE A 63 23.91 -2.94 -5.74
N GLU A 64 23.97 -4.25 -5.52
CA GLU A 64 24.09 -5.26 -6.58
C GLU A 64 22.95 -5.17 -7.60
N ILE A 65 21.70 -5.09 -7.11
CA ILE A 65 20.49 -4.98 -7.94
C ILE A 65 20.53 -3.71 -8.80
N SER A 66 21.00 -2.58 -8.28
CA SER A 66 21.11 -1.34 -9.07
C SER A 66 22.12 -1.40 -10.21
N HIS A 67 23.07 -2.35 -10.17
CA HIS A 67 24.03 -2.59 -11.24
C HIS A 67 23.57 -3.66 -12.25
N LEU A 68 22.55 -4.47 -11.93
CA LEU A 68 21.97 -5.44 -12.86
C LEU A 68 21.43 -4.84 -14.17
N PRO A 69 20.77 -3.66 -14.20
CA PRO A 69 20.32 -3.05 -15.46
C PRO A 69 21.48 -2.76 -16.42
N GLN A 70 22.63 -2.35 -15.88
CA GLN A 70 23.84 -2.07 -16.67
C GLN A 70 24.42 -3.38 -17.24
N LEU A 71 24.43 -4.45 -16.44
CA LEU A 71 24.81 -5.79 -16.91
C LEU A 71 23.86 -6.30 -18.00
N ALA A 72 22.55 -6.12 -17.84
CA ALA A 72 21.55 -6.50 -18.82
C ALA A 72 21.72 -5.73 -20.14
N MET A 73 21.99 -4.41 -20.08
CA MET A 73 22.25 -3.59 -21.27
C MET A 73 23.51 -4.05 -22.02
N ARG A 74 24.59 -4.37 -21.31
CA ARG A 74 25.80 -4.93 -21.92
C ARG A 74 25.56 -6.30 -22.54
N PHE A 75 24.75 -7.15 -21.89
CA PHE A 75 24.41 -8.46 -22.40
C PHE A 75 23.59 -8.37 -23.68
N VAL A 76 22.59 -7.49 -23.73
CA VAL A 76 21.79 -7.23 -24.93
C VAL A 76 22.65 -6.65 -26.05
N GLN A 77 23.54 -5.71 -25.76
CA GLN A 77 24.49 -5.17 -26.74
C GLN A 77 25.50 -6.22 -27.24
N SER A 78 25.85 -7.21 -26.42
CA SER A 78 26.73 -8.31 -26.85
C SER A 78 26.04 -9.35 -27.73
N LEU A 79 24.71 -9.34 -27.77
CA LEU A 79 23.89 -10.24 -28.58
C LEU A 79 23.42 -9.60 -29.90
N SER A 80 23.72 -8.31 -30.13
CA SER A 80 23.46 -7.56 -31.37
C SER A 80 24.73 -7.36 -32.17
#